data_AF-A0AA40F1R2-F1
#
_entry.id   AF-A0AA40F1R2-F1
#
_cell.length_a   1.000
_cell.length_b   1.000
_cell.length_c   1.000
_cell.angle_alpha   90.00
_cell.angle_beta   90.00
_cell.angle_gamma   90.00
#
_symmetry.space_group_name_H-M   'P 1'
#
loop_
_entity.id
_entity.type
_entity.pdbx_description
1 polymer ?
#
loop_
_entity_poly.entity_id
_entity_poly.type
_entity_poly.pdbx_seq_one_letter_code
_entity_poly.pdbx_strand_id
1 'polypeptide(L)'
;MCIENWKRFTCGHLTFNGWSECDEGGLDNCSNLVINNRPQPGRCEECRYVALSHLSFPQGQDNASSTTPMATTPMATRIVVKCRSHLIPGDPVRRRETMANLICQHEWSRNSNDDDLLTSHGRYDVPDEKIYILLDNGPIGSPNPDIKVYHWDGKVFKARVVYPSLVGYLRNYPFGQKETQVGLSDEEYLAKYGPKAYESLVTQRNKIRRRWRNKLDRQNRQI
;
A
#
# COMPACT_ATOMS: atom_id res chain seq x y z
N MET A 1 -12.39 4.90 7.62
CA MET A 1 -11.32 4.38 8.51
C MET A 1 -10.17 3.88 7.64
N CYS A 2 -9.30 4.74 7.06
CA CYS A 2 -8.40 4.32 5.95
C CYS A 2 -7.12 5.18 5.68
N ILE A 3 -6.54 5.89 6.66
CA ILE A 3 -5.24 6.60 6.46
C ILE A 3 -4.17 6.13 7.45
N GLU A 4 -4.57 5.76 8.68
CA GLU A 4 -3.60 5.43 9.74
C GLU A 4 -2.99 4.04 9.61
N ASN A 5 -3.71 3.06 9.03
CA ASN A 5 -3.19 1.70 8.92
C ASN A 5 -2.04 1.59 7.91
N TRP A 6 -2.00 2.37 6.82
CA TRP A 6 -0.91 2.30 5.85
C TRP A 6 0.38 3.00 6.34
N LYS A 7 0.26 4.08 7.12
CA LYS A 7 1.41 4.77 7.72
C LYS A 7 2.16 3.88 8.72
N ARG A 8 1.47 2.96 9.39
CA ARG A 8 2.05 2.03 10.37
C ARG A 8 2.96 0.94 9.79
N PHE A 9 2.88 0.67 8.48
CA PHE A 9 3.62 -0.45 7.85
C PHE A 9 4.71 -0.02 6.88
N THR A 10 4.70 1.22 6.39
CA THR A 10 5.77 1.75 5.51
C THR A 10 6.90 2.46 6.26
N CYS A 11 6.71 2.72 7.56
CA CYS A 11 7.79 3.00 8.51
C CYS A 11 7.89 1.81 9.45
N GLY A 12 9.10 1.27 9.63
CA GLY A 12 9.39 0.24 10.63
C GLY A 12 8.78 0.60 11.98
N HIS A 13 8.19 -0.38 12.63
CA HIS A 13 7.35 -0.25 13.80
C HIS A 13 8.15 0.26 15.03
N LEU A 14 8.24 1.58 15.23
CA LEU A 14 8.53 2.20 16.53
C LEU A 14 7.75 3.52 16.64
N THR A 15 6.55 3.46 17.20
CA THR A 15 5.96 4.63 17.85
C THR A 15 6.52 4.72 19.27
N PHE A 16 7.57 5.50 19.47
CA PHE A 16 7.85 6.12 20.76
C PHE A 16 8.65 7.42 20.56
N ASN A 17 8.00 8.53 20.89
CA ASN A 17 8.54 9.88 21.15
C ASN A 17 9.50 10.53 20.13
N GLY A 18 8.91 11.31 19.23
CA GLY A 18 9.58 12.42 18.55
C GLY A 18 10.60 12.00 17.49
N TRP A 19 11.14 13.00 16.81
CA TRP A 19 12.12 12.95 15.71
C TRP A 19 11.57 13.09 14.28
N SER A 20 11.96 14.25 13.76
CA SER A 20 12.05 14.75 12.40
C SER A 20 13.01 13.93 11.53
N GLU A 21 12.84 14.08 10.22
CA GLU A 21 13.86 13.81 9.17
C GLU A 21 14.50 12.41 9.20
N CYS A 22 13.83 11.45 8.57
CA CYS A 22 14.53 10.36 7.91
C CYS A 22 14.76 10.75 6.46
N ASP A 23 15.86 11.46 6.21
CA ASP A 23 16.42 11.65 4.88
C ASP A 23 16.97 10.33 4.33
N GLU A 24 17.18 10.31 3.00
CA GLU A 24 17.36 9.13 2.15
C GLU A 24 18.57 8.22 2.48
N GLY A 25 19.36 8.52 3.51
CA GLY A 25 20.48 7.68 4.00
C GLY A 25 20.14 6.73 5.16
N GLY A 26 18.92 6.74 5.69
CA GLY A 26 18.56 5.99 6.92
C GLY A 26 18.24 4.50 6.75
N LEU A 27 18.13 3.97 5.52
CA LEU A 27 17.72 2.58 5.29
C LEU A 27 18.89 1.58 5.29
N ASP A 28 20.11 2.02 4.97
CA ASP A 28 21.26 1.12 4.88
C ASP A 28 21.88 0.78 6.24
N ASN A 29 21.55 1.54 7.30
CA ASN A 29 22.05 1.31 8.66
C ASN A 29 21.11 0.50 9.57
N CYS A 30 19.88 0.18 9.13
CA CYS A 30 18.99 -0.70 9.91
C CYS A 30 19.42 -2.18 9.86
N SER A 31 20.27 -2.56 8.91
CA SER A 31 20.83 -3.92 8.79
C SER A 31 21.87 -4.23 9.87
N ASN A 32 22.53 -3.23 10.44
CA ASN A 32 23.62 -3.42 11.42
C ASN A 32 23.16 -3.41 12.88
N LEU A 33 21.90 -3.02 13.16
CA LEU A 33 21.35 -2.99 14.53
C LEU A 33 20.68 -4.29 14.98
N VAL A 34 20.57 -5.29 14.09
CA VAL A 34 19.99 -6.61 14.40
C VAL A 34 21.05 -7.62 14.88
N ILE A 35 22.35 -7.33 14.76
CA ILE A 35 23.41 -8.32 15.03
C ILE A 35 23.90 -8.32 16.49
N ASN A 36 23.69 -7.25 17.28
CA ASN A 36 24.36 -7.13 18.59
C ASN A 36 23.46 -7.03 19.85
N ASN A 37 22.15 -7.23 19.76
CA ASN A 37 21.30 -7.22 20.96
C ASN A 37 20.79 -8.63 21.30
N ARG A 38 21.41 -9.26 22.30
CA ARG A 38 20.91 -10.46 22.97
C ARG A 38 19.52 -10.17 23.57
N PRO A 39 18.55 -11.09 23.47
CA PRO A 39 17.29 -10.96 24.19
C PRO A 39 17.53 -11.16 25.70
N GLN A 40 17.11 -10.18 26.52
CA GLN A 40 16.88 -10.43 27.93
C GLN A 40 15.53 -11.14 28.11
N PRO A 41 15.45 -12.21 28.93
CA PRO A 41 14.20 -12.95 29.13
C PRO A 41 13.37 -12.26 30.22
N GLY A 42 12.16 -11.85 29.87
CA GLY A 42 11.18 -11.40 30.85
C GLY A 42 9.99 -10.67 30.23
N ARG A 43 8.81 -11.28 30.38
CA ARG A 43 7.47 -10.80 29.99
C ARG A 43 7.07 -11.01 28.53
N CYS A 44 6.62 -12.23 28.25
CA CYS A 44 5.23 -12.49 27.86
C CYS A 44 5.03 -14.00 27.81
N GLU A 45 4.43 -14.54 28.87
CA GLU A 45 3.91 -15.91 28.91
C GLU A 45 2.65 -15.99 28.05
N GLU A 46 2.77 -16.48 26.81
CA GLU A 46 1.73 -17.23 26.10
C GLU A 46 2.27 -17.66 24.72
N CYS A 47 3.12 -18.68 24.71
CA CYS A 47 3.46 -19.47 23.53
C CYS A 47 3.88 -20.87 24.00
N ARG A 48 2.88 -21.69 24.36
CA ARG A 48 3.05 -23.11 24.66
C ARG A 48 2.03 -23.90 23.85
N TYR A 49 2.51 -24.63 22.85
CA TYR A 49 2.27 -26.05 22.51
C TYR A 49 2.52 -26.26 21.01
N VAL A 50 3.70 -26.76 20.63
CA VAL A 50 4.10 -28.16 20.38
C VAL A 50 4.33 -28.35 18.87
N ALA A 51 5.61 -28.36 18.54
CA ALA A 51 6.17 -29.03 17.37
C ALA A 51 6.54 -30.47 17.74
N LEU A 52 6.84 -31.27 16.70
CA LEU A 52 7.34 -32.65 16.66
C LEU A 52 6.19 -33.68 16.61
N SER A 53 6.18 -34.67 15.73
CA SER A 53 7.17 -35.25 14.81
C SER A 53 6.41 -36.30 13.95
N HIS A 54 6.77 -36.67 12.72
CA HIS A 54 7.78 -37.67 12.37
C HIS A 54 7.76 -37.90 10.84
N LEU A 55 8.95 -38.22 10.32
CA LEU A 55 9.25 -38.71 8.98
C LEU A 55 8.56 -40.04 8.66
N SER A 56 8.15 -40.25 7.40
CA SER A 56 8.14 -41.53 6.67
C SER A 56 7.86 -41.32 5.17
N PHE A 57 8.75 -41.80 4.30
CA PHE A 57 8.56 -42.10 2.86
C PHE A 57 8.61 -43.64 2.69
N PRO A 58 8.41 -44.24 1.50
CA PRO A 58 7.45 -43.98 0.40
C PRO A 58 6.65 -45.26 0.03
N GLN A 59 5.64 -45.17 -0.85
CA GLN A 59 5.34 -46.20 -1.87
C GLN A 59 4.38 -45.64 -2.93
N GLY A 60 4.71 -45.86 -4.21
CA GLY A 60 3.98 -45.33 -5.36
C GLY A 60 2.80 -46.19 -5.80
N GLN A 61 2.02 -45.63 -6.72
CA GLN A 61 1.30 -46.37 -7.75
C GLN A 61 0.90 -45.42 -8.88
N ASP A 62 1.20 -45.87 -10.08
CA ASP A 62 0.89 -45.27 -11.37
C ASP A 62 -0.62 -45.12 -11.54
N ASN A 63 -1.08 -43.98 -12.07
CA ASN A 63 -2.35 -43.90 -12.79
C ASN A 63 -2.36 -42.73 -13.79
N ALA A 64 -2.32 -43.12 -15.05
CA ALA A 64 -2.80 -42.49 -16.28
C ALA A 64 -3.13 -40.98 -16.26
N SER A 65 -2.30 -40.23 -16.98
CA SER A 65 -2.58 -38.90 -17.53
C SER A 65 -3.92 -38.86 -18.27
N SER A 66 -4.81 -37.99 -17.79
CA SER A 66 -5.80 -37.31 -18.61
C SER A 66 -5.66 -35.81 -18.35
N THR A 67 -4.72 -35.19 -19.07
CA THR A 67 -4.45 -33.75 -18.99
C THR A 67 -5.49 -33.02 -19.83
N THR A 68 -6.65 -32.76 -19.22
CA THR A 68 -7.53 -31.68 -19.65
C THR A 68 -6.70 -30.38 -19.58
N PRO A 69 -6.67 -29.53 -20.62
CA PRO A 69 -5.99 -28.25 -20.52
C PRO A 69 -6.68 -27.43 -19.44
N MET A 70 -6.00 -27.30 -18.28
CA MET A 70 -6.41 -26.39 -17.22
C MET A 70 -6.51 -25.02 -17.86
N ALA A 71 -7.74 -24.51 -17.98
CA ALA A 71 -8.01 -23.16 -18.45
C ALA A 71 -7.11 -22.22 -17.66
N THR A 72 -6.12 -21.63 -18.34
CA THR A 72 -5.16 -20.71 -17.75
C THR A 72 -5.97 -19.52 -17.29
N THR A 73 -6.29 -19.47 -16.00
CA THR A 73 -7.05 -18.40 -15.41
C THR A 73 -6.25 -17.13 -15.69
N PRO A 74 -6.84 -16.08 -16.31
CA PRO A 74 -6.10 -14.87 -16.61
C PRO A 74 -5.48 -14.36 -15.30
N MET A 75 -4.15 -14.26 -15.28
CA MET A 75 -3.41 -13.92 -14.07
C MET A 75 -3.70 -12.47 -13.70
N ALA A 76 -4.56 -12.28 -12.70
CA ALA A 76 -4.81 -10.98 -12.11
C ALA A 76 -3.50 -10.42 -11.54
N THR A 77 -3.21 -9.17 -11.86
CA THR A 77 -1.97 -8.49 -11.47
C THR A 77 -2.31 -7.25 -10.66
N ARG A 78 -1.61 -7.07 -9.54
CA ARG A 78 -1.70 -5.92 -8.64
C ARG A 78 -0.36 -5.22 -8.59
N ILE A 79 -0.33 -3.97 -8.99
CA ILE A 79 0.89 -3.16 -9.02
C ILE A 79 0.76 -2.03 -8.01
N VAL A 80 1.74 -1.93 -7.11
CA VAL A 80 1.85 -0.81 -6.17
C VAL A 80 3.04 0.05 -6.56
N VAL A 81 2.82 1.33 -6.80
CA VAL A 81 3.87 2.31 -7.06
C VAL A 81 3.96 3.31 -5.91
N LYS A 82 5.15 3.46 -5.34
CA LYS A 82 5.48 4.51 -4.38
C LYS A 82 6.28 5.61 -5.07
N CYS A 83 5.82 6.85 -4.98
CA CYS A 83 6.54 7.99 -5.57
C CYS A 83 6.26 9.32 -4.87
N ARG A 84 6.92 10.39 -5.33
CA ARG A 84 6.62 11.77 -4.95
C ARG A 84 5.82 12.42 -6.08
N SER A 85 4.77 13.15 -5.73
CA SER A 85 3.83 13.75 -6.69
C SER A 85 4.50 14.63 -7.75
N HIS A 86 5.52 15.42 -7.40
CA HIS A 86 6.22 16.29 -8.34
C HIS A 86 7.08 15.54 -9.36
N LEU A 87 7.41 14.27 -9.10
CA LEU A 87 8.17 13.42 -10.03
C LEU A 87 7.28 12.79 -11.10
N ILE A 88 5.94 12.93 -10.99
CA ILE A 88 5.04 12.50 -12.06
C ILE A 88 4.98 13.63 -13.10
N PRO A 89 5.32 13.35 -14.37
CA PRO A 89 5.28 14.35 -15.42
C PRO A 89 3.85 14.82 -15.70
N GLY A 90 3.73 16.01 -16.29
CA GLY A 90 2.46 16.57 -16.74
C GLY A 90 1.71 17.39 -15.68
N ASP A 91 0.46 17.72 -16.03
CA ASP A 91 -0.44 18.54 -15.22
C ASP A 91 -0.76 17.85 -13.89
N PRO A 92 -0.61 18.53 -12.72
CA PRO A 92 -0.99 18.02 -11.41
C PRO A 92 -2.35 17.32 -11.33
N VAL A 93 -3.36 17.82 -12.04
CA VAL A 93 -4.72 17.25 -12.05
C VAL A 93 -4.75 15.90 -12.76
N ARG A 94 -3.89 15.70 -13.76
CA ARG A 94 -3.84 14.51 -14.62
C ARG A 94 -2.79 13.48 -14.21
N ARG A 95 -1.93 13.81 -13.24
CA ARG A 95 -0.83 12.92 -12.76
C ARG A 95 -1.28 11.51 -12.41
N ARG A 96 -2.51 11.34 -11.88
CA ARG A 96 -3.07 10.03 -11.58
C ARG A 96 -3.19 9.17 -12.84
N GLU A 97 -3.80 9.71 -13.89
CA GLU A 97 -3.94 9.06 -15.21
C GLU A 97 -2.56 8.87 -15.88
N THR A 98 -1.68 9.87 -15.77
CA THR A 98 -0.33 9.79 -16.31
C THR A 98 0.45 8.63 -15.69
N MET A 99 0.38 8.44 -14.37
CA MET A 99 1.04 7.30 -13.72
C MET A 99 0.44 5.96 -14.17
N ALA A 100 -0.89 5.86 -14.32
CA ALA A 100 -1.51 4.63 -14.81
C ALA A 100 -0.95 4.25 -16.19
N ASN A 101 -0.88 5.22 -17.11
CA ASN A 101 -0.27 5.01 -18.43
C ASN A 101 1.20 4.58 -18.33
N LEU A 102 2.00 5.23 -17.48
CA LEU A 102 3.41 4.87 -17.28
C LEU A 102 3.56 3.42 -16.79
N ILE A 103 2.71 3.00 -15.84
CA ILE A 103 2.70 1.62 -15.33
C ILE A 103 2.32 0.64 -16.45
N CYS A 104 1.23 0.90 -17.17
CA CYS A 104 0.77 0.01 -18.23
C CYS A 104 1.77 -0.09 -19.39
N GLN A 105 2.47 1.00 -19.72
CA GLN A 105 3.54 1.00 -20.72
C GLN A 105 4.72 0.16 -20.25
N HIS A 106 5.09 0.25 -18.97
CA HIS A 106 6.19 -0.52 -18.40
C HIS A 106 5.91 -2.02 -18.35
N GLU A 107 4.72 -2.44 -17.91
CA GLU A 107 4.39 -3.85 -17.69
C GLU A 107 3.87 -4.56 -18.93
N TRP A 108 3.07 -3.86 -19.74
CA TRP A 108 2.29 -4.48 -20.81
C TRP A 108 2.47 -3.80 -22.16
N SER A 109 3.39 -2.83 -22.27
CA SER A 109 3.66 -2.10 -23.52
C SER A 109 2.40 -1.48 -24.16
N ARG A 110 1.43 -1.03 -23.34
CA ARG A 110 0.19 -0.39 -23.79
C ARG A 110 -0.21 0.77 -22.88
N ASN A 111 -1.13 1.62 -23.34
CA ASN A 111 -1.74 2.65 -22.50
C ASN A 111 -2.79 2.04 -21.54
N SER A 112 -3.15 2.79 -20.50
CA SER A 112 -4.20 2.38 -19.57
C SER A 112 -5.57 2.38 -20.25
N ASN A 113 -6.40 1.39 -19.94
CA ASN A 113 -7.75 1.25 -20.47
C ASN A 113 -8.77 1.09 -19.33
N ASP A 114 -10.04 0.87 -19.67
CA ASP A 114 -11.15 0.78 -18.70
C ASP A 114 -11.07 -0.45 -17.77
N ASP A 115 -10.27 -1.45 -18.14
CA ASP A 115 -10.01 -2.65 -17.34
C ASP A 115 -8.93 -2.42 -16.27
N ASP A 116 -8.18 -1.31 -16.36
CA ASP A 116 -7.15 -0.95 -15.40
C ASP A 116 -7.73 -0.15 -14.24
N LEU A 117 -7.89 -0.82 -13.11
CA LEU A 117 -8.56 -0.27 -11.94
C LEU A 117 -7.55 0.44 -11.04
N LEU A 118 -7.61 1.76 -11.09
CA LEU A 118 -6.66 2.64 -10.45
C LEU A 118 -7.18 3.18 -9.13
N THR A 119 -6.42 3.01 -8.05
CA THR A 119 -6.65 3.59 -6.74
C THR A 119 -5.44 4.40 -6.32
N SER A 120 -5.65 5.57 -5.72
CA SER A 120 -4.55 6.47 -5.31
C SER A 120 -4.70 6.89 -3.85
N HIS A 121 -3.61 6.80 -3.10
CA HIS A 121 -3.51 7.33 -1.75
C HIS A 121 -2.49 8.46 -1.69
N GLY A 122 -2.90 9.56 -1.04
CA GLY A 122 -2.14 10.81 -1.01
C GLY A 122 -2.64 11.82 -2.04
N ARG A 123 -2.09 13.03 -1.98
CA ARG A 123 -2.47 14.14 -2.87
C ARG A 123 -1.49 14.26 -4.02
N TYR A 124 -1.88 13.78 -5.19
CA TYR A 124 -1.08 13.88 -6.42
C TYR A 124 -1.05 15.30 -7.00
N ASP A 125 -2.04 16.12 -6.64
CA ASP A 125 -2.19 17.52 -7.02
C ASP A 125 -1.32 18.49 -6.22
N VAL A 126 -0.80 18.05 -5.06
CA VAL A 126 0.09 18.86 -4.20
C VAL A 126 1.54 18.51 -4.52
N PRO A 127 2.44 19.48 -4.74
CA PRO A 127 3.85 19.19 -4.99
C PRO A 127 4.53 18.54 -3.78
N ASP A 128 5.48 17.66 -4.07
CA ASP A 128 6.34 17.01 -3.08
C ASP A 128 5.65 16.16 -2.00
N GLU A 129 4.47 15.62 -2.32
CA GLU A 129 3.76 14.72 -1.43
C GLU A 129 4.08 13.26 -1.78
N LYS A 130 4.30 12.43 -0.75
CA LYS A 130 4.44 10.98 -0.91
C LYS A 130 3.08 10.40 -1.30
N ILE A 131 3.04 9.72 -2.44
CA ILE A 131 1.83 9.10 -2.98
C ILE A 131 2.05 7.62 -3.24
N TYR A 132 0.97 6.86 -3.08
CA TYR A 132 0.90 5.45 -3.37
C TYR A 132 -0.18 5.22 -4.41
N ILE A 133 0.17 4.56 -5.49
CA ILE A 133 -0.75 4.25 -6.58
C ILE A 133 -0.87 2.75 -6.66
N LEU A 134 -2.10 2.25 -6.60
CA LEU A 134 -2.46 0.86 -6.74
C LEU A 134 -3.15 0.71 -8.10
N LEU A 135 -2.67 -0.20 -8.93
CA LEU A 135 -3.26 -0.51 -10.23
C LEU A 135 -3.53 -2.01 -10.30
N ASP A 136 -4.79 -2.37 -10.44
CA ASP A 136 -5.24 -3.74 -10.60
C ASP A 136 -5.64 -3.99 -12.05
N ASN A 137 -5.12 -5.07 -12.64
CA ASN A 137 -5.53 -5.54 -13.97
C ASN A 137 -5.97 -7.01 -13.87
N GLY A 138 -7.20 -7.30 -14.29
CA GLY A 138 -7.78 -8.64 -14.27
C GLY A 138 -9.21 -8.67 -13.71
N PRO A 139 -9.82 -9.86 -13.60
CA PRO A 139 -11.20 -10.00 -13.13
C PRO A 139 -11.40 -9.45 -11.72
N ILE A 140 -12.50 -8.72 -11.49
CA ILE A 140 -12.85 -8.20 -10.15
C ILE A 140 -12.98 -9.35 -9.16
N GLY A 141 -12.43 -9.18 -7.96
CA GLY A 141 -12.46 -10.21 -6.92
C GLY A 141 -11.53 -11.41 -7.17
N SER A 142 -10.58 -11.29 -8.10
CA SER A 142 -9.60 -12.35 -8.35
C SER A 142 -8.83 -12.73 -7.07
N PRO A 143 -8.80 -14.02 -6.70
CA PRO A 143 -8.05 -14.48 -5.55
C PRO A 143 -6.54 -14.49 -5.89
N ASN A 144 -5.71 -14.06 -4.94
CA ASN A 144 -4.24 -14.13 -5.03
C ASN A 144 -3.65 -13.49 -6.30
N PRO A 145 -3.85 -12.17 -6.53
CA PRO A 145 -3.19 -11.50 -7.65
C PRO A 145 -1.67 -11.59 -7.54
N ASP A 146 -0.98 -11.59 -8.68
CA ASP A 146 0.46 -11.37 -8.73
C ASP A 146 0.77 -9.94 -8.26
N ILE A 147 1.60 -9.80 -7.23
CA ILE A 147 1.85 -8.50 -6.58
C ILE A 147 3.24 -8.00 -6.96
N LYS A 148 3.27 -6.87 -7.67
CA LYS A 148 4.49 -6.15 -8.03
C LYS A 148 4.55 -4.82 -7.30
N VAL A 149 5.72 -4.45 -6.78
CA VAL A 149 5.91 -3.18 -6.08
C VAL A 149 7.09 -2.43 -6.68
N TYR A 150 6.83 -1.18 -7.05
CA TYR A 150 7.80 -0.28 -7.66
C TYR A 150 7.98 0.99 -6.86
N HIS A 151 9.18 1.56 -6.99
CA HIS A 151 9.45 2.94 -6.69
C HIS A 151 9.66 3.71 -7.99
N TRP A 152 8.90 4.80 -8.18
CA TRP A 152 9.12 5.72 -9.29
C TRP A 152 9.97 6.91 -8.83
N ASP A 153 11.09 7.10 -9.51
CA ASP A 153 12.09 8.14 -9.23
C ASP A 153 12.00 9.37 -10.15
N GLY A 154 10.99 9.41 -11.02
CA GLY A 154 10.85 10.44 -12.06
C GLY A 154 11.28 10.00 -13.45
N LYS A 155 11.97 8.86 -13.57
CA LYS A 155 12.46 8.36 -14.86
C LYS A 155 12.18 6.88 -15.07
N VAL A 156 12.38 6.05 -14.04
CA VAL A 156 12.30 4.60 -14.15
C VAL A 156 11.54 3.97 -12.99
N PHE A 157 10.90 2.83 -13.25
CA PHE A 157 10.34 1.97 -12.22
C PHE A 157 11.43 1.08 -11.64
N LYS A 158 11.76 1.28 -10.36
CA LYS A 158 12.70 0.44 -9.62
C LYS A 158 11.91 -0.61 -8.85
N ALA A 159 12.08 -1.89 -9.21
CA ALA A 159 11.48 -3.00 -8.47
C ALA A 159 11.92 -2.97 -7.00
N ARG A 160 10.99 -3.21 -6.09
CA ARG A 160 11.26 -3.29 -4.65
C ARG A 160 10.94 -4.68 -4.15
N VAL A 161 11.82 -5.19 -3.30
CA VAL A 161 11.56 -6.42 -2.56
C VAL A 161 10.37 -6.17 -1.62
N VAL A 162 9.36 -7.03 -1.73
CA VAL A 162 8.12 -6.91 -0.97
C VAL A 162 8.25 -7.73 0.31
N TYR A 163 8.08 -7.08 1.47
CA TYR A 163 8.05 -7.80 2.73
C TYR A 163 6.80 -8.69 2.84
N PRO A 164 6.88 -9.88 3.45
CA PRO A 164 5.73 -10.80 3.57
C PRO A 164 4.50 -10.16 4.22
N SER A 165 4.69 -9.25 5.18
CA SER A 165 3.60 -8.50 5.82
C SER A 165 2.84 -7.60 4.84
N LEU A 166 3.55 -6.92 3.94
CA LEU A 166 2.94 -6.10 2.90
C LEU A 166 2.21 -6.96 1.87
N VAL A 167 2.78 -8.10 1.47
CA VAL A 167 2.09 -9.08 0.61
C VAL A 167 0.79 -9.56 1.27
N GLY A 168 0.85 -9.94 2.55
CA GLY A 168 -0.33 -10.36 3.31
C GLY A 168 -1.41 -9.28 3.35
N TYR A 169 -1.05 -8.02 3.57
CA TYR A 169 -1.99 -6.91 3.51
C TYR A 169 -2.59 -6.76 2.11
N LEU A 170 -1.75 -6.72 1.07
CA LEU A 170 -2.17 -6.50 -0.31
C LEU A 170 -3.02 -7.66 -0.85
N ARG A 171 -2.87 -8.89 -0.37
CA ARG A 171 -3.77 -9.99 -0.74
C ARG A 171 -5.17 -9.85 -0.16
N ASN A 172 -5.27 -9.25 1.04
CA ASN A 172 -6.55 -9.02 1.72
C ASN A 172 -7.21 -7.70 1.31
N TYR A 173 -6.49 -6.83 0.61
CA TYR A 173 -7.05 -5.60 0.07
C TYR A 173 -7.97 -5.94 -1.12
N PRO A 174 -9.20 -5.40 -1.22
CA PRO A 174 -10.14 -5.78 -2.27
C PRO A 174 -9.56 -5.58 -3.69
N PHE A 175 -9.67 -6.59 -4.55
CA PHE A 175 -9.17 -6.55 -5.93
C PHE A 175 -10.19 -5.98 -6.90
N GLY A 176 -9.81 -4.92 -7.62
CA GLY A 176 -10.66 -4.33 -8.65
C GLY A 176 -11.95 -3.70 -8.13
N GLN A 177 -12.03 -3.33 -6.85
CA GLN A 177 -13.13 -2.49 -6.40
C GLN A 177 -12.83 -1.06 -6.83
N LYS A 178 -13.64 -0.53 -7.77
CA LYS A 178 -13.75 0.91 -7.95
C LYS A 178 -14.13 1.48 -6.59
N GLU A 179 -13.40 2.49 -6.10
CA GLU A 179 -13.76 3.16 -4.87
C GLU A 179 -15.19 3.69 -5.01
N THR A 180 -16.15 2.98 -4.45
CA THR A 180 -17.49 3.49 -4.20
C THR A 180 -17.36 4.47 -3.05
N GLN A 181 -16.75 5.63 -3.33
CA GLN A 181 -16.78 6.78 -2.44
C GLN A 181 -18.18 7.38 -2.43
N VAL A 182 -19.20 6.58 -2.11
CA VAL A 182 -20.41 7.11 -1.50
C VAL A 182 -20.06 7.27 -0.04
N GLY A 183 -19.24 8.28 0.24
CA GLY A 183 -19.09 8.75 1.61
C GLY A 183 -20.46 9.23 2.08
N LEU A 184 -20.80 8.94 3.34
CA LEU A 184 -22.00 9.49 3.93
C LEU A 184 -21.93 11.03 3.84
N SER A 185 -23.03 11.65 3.43
CA SER A 185 -23.18 13.10 3.58
C SER A 185 -23.05 13.49 5.05
N ASP A 186 -22.80 14.76 5.33
CA ASP A 186 -22.71 15.21 6.72
C ASP A 186 -24.04 14.96 7.47
N GLU A 187 -25.18 15.10 6.78
CA GLU A 187 -26.52 14.77 7.28
C GLU A 187 -26.71 13.28 7.52
N GLU A 188 -26.30 12.43 6.57
CA GLU A 188 -26.38 10.97 6.71
C GLU A 188 -25.47 10.46 7.84
N TYR A 189 -24.27 11.03 7.97
CA TYR A 189 -23.34 10.71 9.04
C TYR A 189 -23.90 11.14 10.40
N LEU A 190 -24.48 12.35 10.47
CA LEU A 190 -25.13 12.86 11.67
C LEU A 190 -26.32 11.98 12.09
N ALA A 191 -27.17 11.58 11.14
CA ALA A 191 -28.30 10.70 11.40
C ALA A 191 -27.86 9.32 11.89
N LYS A 192 -26.78 8.76 11.33
CA LYS A 192 -26.29 7.41 11.65
C LYS A 192 -25.49 7.34 12.95
N TYR A 193 -24.67 8.34 13.25
CA TYR A 193 -23.70 8.31 14.36
C TYR A 193 -23.97 9.34 15.46
N GLY A 194 -24.91 10.26 15.23
CA GLY A 194 -25.33 11.27 16.19
C GLY A 194 -24.40 12.50 16.29
N PRO A 195 -24.85 13.54 17.00
CA PRO A 195 -24.20 14.85 17.05
C PRO A 195 -22.80 14.82 17.66
N LYS A 196 -22.57 14.04 18.73
CA LYS A 196 -21.25 13.94 19.38
C LYS A 196 -20.18 13.36 18.45
N ALA A 197 -20.54 12.34 17.67
CA ALA A 197 -19.62 11.73 16.72
C ALA A 197 -19.31 12.68 15.55
N TYR A 198 -20.33 13.42 15.09
CA TYR A 198 -20.18 14.42 14.04
C TYR A 198 -19.29 15.60 14.49
N GLU A 199 -19.46 16.12 15.70
CA GLU A 199 -18.62 17.20 16.23
C GLU A 199 -17.14 16.80 16.32
N SER A 200 -16.87 15.56 16.75
CA SER A 200 -15.52 14.99 16.76
C SER A 200 -14.94 14.90 15.34
N LEU A 201 -15.73 14.45 14.36
CA LEU A 201 -15.34 14.39 12.96
C LEU A 201 -15.00 15.78 12.41
N VAL A 202 -15.84 16.79 12.65
CA VAL A 202 -15.62 18.18 12.23
C VAL A 202 -14.34 18.73 12.87
N THR A 203 -14.15 18.50 14.17
CA THR A 203 -12.94 18.93 14.89
C THR A 203 -11.69 18.30 14.29
N GLN A 204 -11.73 17.00 13.97
CA GLN A 204 -10.62 16.29 13.34
C GLN A 204 -10.33 16.85 11.93
N ARG A 205 -11.36 17.05 11.11
CA ARG A 205 -11.24 17.69 9.78
C ARG A 205 -10.60 19.07 9.87
N ASN A 206 -11.01 19.89 10.84
CA ASN A 206 -10.46 21.23 11.06
C ASN A 206 -8.99 21.19 11.52
N LYS A 207 -8.63 20.28 12.45
CA LYS A 207 -7.24 20.07 12.87
C LYS A 207 -6.36 19.66 11.70
N ILE A 208 -6.84 18.75 10.86
CA ILE A 208 -6.15 18.31 9.65
C ILE A 208 -5.96 19.50 8.71
N ARG A 209 -7.03 20.23 8.37
CA ARG A 209 -6.97 21.44 7.52
C ARG A 209 -5.96 22.48 8.03
N ARG A 210 -5.92 22.73 9.34
CA ARG A 210 -4.99 23.68 9.96
C ARG A 210 -3.54 23.21 9.84
N ARG A 211 -3.25 21.94 10.13
CA ARG A 211 -1.90 21.37 9.96
C ARG A 211 -1.40 21.54 8.52
N TRP A 212 -2.28 21.33 7.55
CA TRP A 212 -1.94 21.48 6.14
C TRP A 212 -1.72 22.93 5.72
N ARG A 213 -2.59 23.86 6.16
CA ARG A 213 -2.38 25.31 5.92
C ARG A 213 -0.99 25.74 6.41
N ASN A 214 -0.62 25.32 7.62
CA ASN A 214 0.70 25.60 8.17
C ASN A 214 1.85 24.95 7.37
N LYS A 215 1.65 23.76 6.77
CA LYS A 215 2.67 23.10 5.93
C LYS A 215 2.88 23.86 4.62
N LEU A 216 1.80 24.26 3.96
CA LEU A 216 1.84 25.07 2.73
C LEU A 216 2.51 26.43 2.99
N ASP A 217 2.13 27.10 4.09
CA ASP A 217 2.72 28.39 4.48
C ASP A 217 4.22 28.31 4.78
N ARG A 218 4.73 27.14 5.18
CA ARG A 218 6.17 26.91 5.40
C ARG A 218 6.90 26.68 4.08
N GLN A 219 6.32 25.87 3.20
CA GLN A 219 6.88 25.61 1.88
C GLN A 219 6.97 26.90 1.04
N ASN A 220 5.96 27.76 1.10
CA ASN A 220 5.95 29.04 0.39
C ASN A 220 6.95 30.07 0.94
N ARG A 221 7.48 29.90 2.16
CA ARG A 221 8.50 30.79 2.75
C ARG A 221 9.94 30.36 2.47
N GLN A 222 10.13 29.17 1.91
CA GLN A 222 11.44 28.59 1.57
C GLN A 222 11.79 28.74 0.09
N ILE A 223 10.94 29.42 -0.69
CA ILE A 223 11.12 29.81 -2.09
C ILE A 223 11.38 31.31 -2.11
#